data_AF-A0A250DM72-F1
#
_entry.id   AF-A0A250DM72-F1
#
_cell.length_a   1.000
_cell.length_b   1.000
_cell.length_c   1.000
_cell.angle_alpha   90.00
_cell.angle_beta   90.00
_cell.angle_gamma   90.00
#
_symmetry.space_group_name_H-M   'P 1'
#
loop_
_entity.id
_entity.type
_entity.pdbx_description
1 polymer ?
#
loop_
_entity_poly.entity_id
_entity_poly.type
_entity_poly.pdbx_seq_one_letter_code
_entity_poly.pdbx_strand_id
1 'polypeptide(L)'
;MRQAISQAEFGAWVGVSEARVSQLMAEGVLTRGESGHEWLIAYCERMRDMAAGRASSELGGLDLVQERAALAREQRLGIAIKNAVARGEYAPISLLAEVLATASQSVSERFEQLPGLLRKVCPELPDTARDKLMSAIADARNQWVRATARLVSEAVSPPEDDEPEEGEAP
;
A
#
# COMPACT_ATOMS: atom_id res chain seq x y z
N MET A 1 -22.97 -33.48 48.34
CA MET A 1 -21.52 -33.78 48.26
C MET A 1 -21.08 -33.47 46.84
N ARG A 2 -20.22 -32.46 46.62
CA ARG A 2 -19.63 -32.24 45.30
C ARG A 2 -18.52 -33.28 45.13
N GLN A 3 -18.72 -34.24 44.24
CA GLN A 3 -17.72 -35.28 43.95
C GLN A 3 -16.77 -34.74 42.88
N ALA A 4 -15.46 -34.84 43.13
CA ALA A 4 -14.44 -34.50 42.14
C ALA A 4 -14.55 -35.44 40.94
N ILE A 5 -14.48 -34.88 39.73
CA ILE A 5 -14.54 -35.65 38.48
C ILE A 5 -13.13 -36.06 38.03
N SER A 6 -13.00 -37.20 37.35
CA SER A 6 -11.74 -37.57 36.70
C SER A 6 -11.55 -36.84 35.36
N GLN A 7 -10.31 -36.68 34.91
CA GLN A 7 -10.01 -36.06 33.60
C GLN A 7 -10.61 -36.84 32.43
N ALA A 8 -10.52 -38.17 32.47
CA ALA A 8 -11.08 -39.05 31.45
C ALA A 8 -12.61 -38.93 31.37
N GLU A 9 -13.28 -38.90 32.52
CA GLU A 9 -14.74 -38.77 32.60
C GLU A 9 -15.21 -37.40 32.10
N PHE A 10 -14.53 -36.32 32.51
CA PHE A 10 -14.85 -34.99 32.01
C PHE A 10 -14.59 -34.86 30.51
N GLY A 11 -13.49 -35.41 30.00
CA GLY A 11 -13.18 -35.44 28.58
C GLY A 11 -14.30 -36.10 27.75
N ALA A 12 -14.85 -37.21 28.25
CA ALA A 12 -15.99 -37.87 27.63
C ALA A 12 -17.26 -37.00 27.62
N TRP A 13 -17.52 -36.21 28.67
CA TRP A 13 -18.68 -35.31 28.74
C TRP A 13 -18.64 -34.19 27.72
N VAL A 14 -17.49 -33.53 27.55
CA VAL A 14 -17.35 -32.37 26.66
C VAL A 14 -16.81 -32.73 25.27
N GLY A 15 -16.55 -34.02 25.01
CA GLY A 15 -16.12 -34.52 23.70
C GLY A 15 -14.66 -34.21 23.34
N VAL A 16 -13.75 -34.19 24.33
CA VAL A 16 -12.30 -33.97 24.12
C VAL A 16 -11.48 -35.11 24.71
N SER A 17 -10.23 -35.25 24.27
CA SER A 17 -9.33 -36.27 24.83
C SER A 17 -8.90 -35.95 26.27
N GLU A 18 -8.57 -36.98 27.06
CA GLU A 18 -8.01 -36.80 28.41
C GLU A 18 -6.73 -35.94 28.37
N ALA A 19 -5.87 -36.15 27.37
CA ALA A 19 -4.68 -35.34 27.14
C ALA A 19 -5.03 -33.85 26.98
N ARG A 20 -6.14 -33.53 26.31
CA ARG A 20 -6.62 -32.14 26.19
C ARG A 20 -7.11 -31.60 27.53
N VAL A 21 -7.79 -32.38 28.36
CA VAL A 21 -8.19 -31.97 29.72
C VAL A 21 -6.95 -31.68 30.59
N SER A 22 -5.93 -32.53 30.51
CA SER A 22 -4.64 -32.31 31.18
C SER A 22 -3.99 -30.98 30.75
N GLN A 23 -4.00 -30.70 29.44
CA GLN A 23 -3.50 -29.44 28.92
C GLN A 23 -4.29 -28.24 29.45
N LEU A 24 -5.63 -28.32 29.54
CA LEU A 24 -6.47 -27.26 30.10
C LEU A 24 -6.17 -26.98 31.57
N MET A 25 -5.85 -28.01 32.36
CA MET A 25 -5.38 -27.80 33.73
C MET A 25 -4.00 -27.15 33.78
N ALA A 26 -3.09 -27.54 32.90
CA ALA A 26 -1.76 -26.92 32.80
C ALA A 26 -1.83 -25.45 32.35
N GLU A 27 -2.80 -25.13 31.49
CA GLU A 27 -3.17 -23.76 31.08
C GLU A 27 -3.89 -22.97 32.19
N GLY A 28 -4.17 -23.58 33.35
CA GLY A 28 -4.85 -22.92 34.48
C GLY A 28 -6.36 -22.72 34.30
N VAL A 29 -6.95 -23.27 33.22
CA VAL A 29 -8.38 -23.14 32.89
C VAL A 29 -9.24 -24.00 33.83
N LEU A 30 -8.74 -25.17 34.21
CA LEU A 30 -9.44 -26.13 35.08
C LEU A 30 -8.63 -26.32 36.37
N THR A 31 -9.28 -26.25 37.53
CA THR A 31 -8.57 -26.44 38.81
C THR A 31 -8.72 -27.87 39.30
N ARG A 32 -7.61 -28.51 39.67
CA ARG A 32 -7.61 -29.89 40.17
C ARG A 32 -8.43 -30.01 41.46
N GLY A 33 -9.30 -31.02 41.53
CA GLY A 33 -10.12 -31.32 42.71
C GLY A 33 -11.51 -30.68 42.68
N GLU A 34 -11.81 -29.85 41.68
CA GLU A 34 -13.15 -29.33 41.43
C GLU A 34 -14.10 -30.42 40.91
N SER A 35 -15.40 -30.15 41.06
CA SER A 35 -16.47 -30.97 40.53
C SER A 35 -16.62 -30.79 39.02
N GLY A 36 -17.23 -31.78 38.36
CA GLY A 36 -17.53 -31.68 36.93
C GLY A 36 -18.40 -30.48 36.55
N HIS A 37 -19.22 -29.96 37.46
CA HIS A 37 -20.01 -28.75 37.23
C HIS A 37 -19.14 -27.49 37.14
N GLU A 38 -18.18 -27.33 38.04
CA GLU A 38 -17.23 -26.21 38.04
C GLU A 38 -16.35 -26.24 36.79
N TRP A 39 -15.84 -27.43 36.42
CA TRP A 39 -15.09 -27.62 35.18
C TRP A 39 -15.92 -27.31 33.92
N LEU A 40 -17.21 -27.65 33.92
CA LEU A 40 -18.09 -27.34 32.78
C LEU A 40 -18.30 -25.83 32.62
N ILE A 41 -18.50 -25.11 33.72
CA ILE A 41 -18.63 -23.64 33.70
C ILE A 41 -17.36 -23.01 33.14
N ALA A 42 -16.20 -23.35 33.70
CA ALA A 42 -14.90 -22.82 33.27
C ALA A 42 -14.62 -23.13 31.79
N TYR A 43 -14.90 -24.37 31.36
CA TYR A 43 -14.76 -24.77 29.96
C TYR A 43 -15.68 -23.97 29.04
N CYS A 44 -16.95 -23.79 29.40
CA CYS A 44 -17.90 -23.00 28.63
C CYS A 44 -17.53 -21.52 28.57
N GLU A 45 -17.04 -20.93 29.67
CA GLU A 45 -16.56 -19.54 29.69
C GLU A 45 -15.40 -19.34 28.72
N ARG A 46 -14.39 -20.20 28.77
CA ARG A 46 -13.28 -20.19 27.81
C ARG A 46 -13.75 -20.34 26.37
N MET A 47 -14.70 -21.23 26.09
CA MET A 47 -15.26 -21.40 24.74
C MET A 47 -15.98 -20.13 24.26
N ARG A 48 -16.69 -19.43 25.15
CA ARG A 48 -17.34 -18.14 24.82
C ARG A 48 -16.31 -17.04 24.58
N ASP A 49 -15.22 -17.00 25.33
CA ASP A 49 -14.14 -16.02 25.12
C ASP A 49 -13.36 -16.27 23.84
N MET A 50 -13.10 -17.54 23.49
CA MET A 50 -12.53 -17.91 22.19
C MET A 50 -13.47 -17.55 21.04
N ALA A 51 -14.77 -17.86 21.15
CA ALA A 51 -15.76 -17.51 20.14
C ALA A 51 -15.94 -15.99 19.97
N ALA A 52 -15.79 -15.23 21.06
CA ALA A 52 -15.81 -13.78 21.04
C ALA A 52 -14.48 -13.15 20.59
N GLY A 53 -13.45 -13.96 20.31
CA GLY A 53 -12.12 -13.49 19.90
C GLY A 53 -11.28 -12.85 21.02
N ARG A 54 -11.70 -12.96 22.29
CA ARG A 54 -11.01 -12.36 23.45
C ARG A 54 -9.84 -13.20 23.97
N ALA A 55 -9.82 -14.50 23.67
CA ALA A 55 -8.80 -15.43 24.16
C ALA A 55 -7.43 -15.30 23.47
N SER A 56 -7.28 -14.43 22.47
CA SER A 56 -6.01 -14.27 21.74
C SER A 56 -4.96 -13.46 22.53
N SER A 57 -5.34 -12.76 23.60
CA SER A 57 -4.46 -11.78 24.27
C SER A 57 -3.53 -12.36 25.35
N GLU A 58 -3.83 -13.50 25.97
CA GLU A 58 -3.10 -13.93 27.19
C GLU A 58 -1.97 -14.94 26.95
N LEU A 59 -1.90 -15.60 25.78
CA LEU A 59 -0.95 -16.69 25.54
C LEU A 59 -0.13 -16.52 24.24
N GLY A 60 0.41 -15.32 24.00
CA GLY A 60 1.42 -15.09 22.96
C GLY A 60 0.98 -15.37 21.51
N GLY A 61 -0.31 -15.56 21.26
CA GLY A 61 -0.86 -15.65 19.92
C GLY A 61 -1.06 -14.24 19.36
N LEU A 62 -0.43 -13.94 18.21
CA LEU A 62 -0.63 -12.69 17.47
C LEU A 62 -2.10 -12.27 17.53
N ASP A 63 -2.38 -11.10 18.10
CA ASP A 63 -3.74 -10.62 18.31
C ASP A 63 -4.40 -10.36 16.95
N LEU A 64 -5.08 -11.40 16.44
CA LEU A 64 -5.76 -11.38 15.15
C LEU A 64 -6.73 -10.21 15.03
N VAL A 65 -7.25 -9.68 16.14
CA VAL A 65 -8.11 -8.50 16.13
C VAL A 65 -7.30 -7.24 15.85
N GLN A 66 -6.13 -7.08 16.48
CA GLN A 66 -5.20 -5.98 16.19
C GLN A 66 -4.69 -6.02 14.75
N GLU A 67 -4.25 -7.18 14.27
CA GLU A 67 -3.78 -7.35 12.89
C GLU A 67 -4.88 -7.06 11.86
N ARG A 68 -6.12 -7.49 12.13
CA ARG A 68 -7.27 -7.13 11.29
C ARG A 68 -7.59 -5.64 11.33
N ALA A 69 -7.46 -5.00 12.48
CA ALA A 69 -7.66 -3.56 12.60
C ALA A 69 -6.58 -2.78 11.84
N ALA A 70 -5.32 -3.22 11.89
CA ALA A 70 -4.23 -2.65 11.11
C ALA A 70 -4.48 -2.80 9.60
N LEU A 71 -4.82 -4.02 9.15
CA LEU A 71 -5.18 -4.28 7.75
C LEU A 71 -6.35 -3.41 7.28
N ALA A 72 -7.39 -3.26 8.10
CA ALA A 72 -8.54 -2.41 7.76
C ALA A 72 -8.16 -0.93 7.62
N ARG A 73 -7.21 -0.43 8.43
CA ARG A 73 -6.68 0.93 8.30
C ARG A 73 -5.92 1.10 6.98
N GLU A 74 -5.02 0.17 6.65
CA GLU A 74 -4.25 0.20 5.40
C GLU A 74 -5.16 0.10 4.17
N GLN A 75 -6.17 -0.77 4.20
CA GLN A 75 -7.16 -0.86 3.13
C GLN A 75 -7.93 0.45 2.96
N ARG A 76 -8.33 1.11 4.05
CA ARG A 76 -9.02 2.40 4.00
C ARG A 76 -8.12 3.49 3.41
N LEU A 77 -6.84 3.53 3.77
CA LEU A 77 -5.87 4.47 3.18
C LEU A 77 -5.70 4.20 1.68
N GLY A 78 -5.54 2.94 1.27
CA GLY A 78 -5.45 2.57 -0.13
C GLY A 78 -6.69 2.97 -0.93
N ILE A 79 -7.89 2.78 -0.38
CA ILE A 79 -9.15 3.24 -0.99
C ILE A 79 -9.19 4.77 -1.07
N ALA A 80 -8.74 5.48 -0.02
CA ALA A 80 -8.71 6.94 -0.02
C ALA A 80 -7.80 7.50 -1.13
N ILE A 81 -6.61 6.91 -1.32
CA ILE A 81 -5.69 7.30 -2.41
C ILE A 81 -6.35 7.02 -3.77
N LYS A 82 -6.95 5.84 -3.97
CA LYS A 82 -7.65 5.50 -5.21
C LYS A 82 -8.80 6.47 -5.52
N ASN A 83 -9.57 6.85 -4.51
CA ASN A 83 -10.65 7.83 -4.65
C ASN A 83 -10.12 9.22 -4.97
N ALA A 84 -9.03 9.64 -4.35
CA ALA A 84 -8.40 10.92 -4.63
C ALA A 84 -7.82 10.97 -6.06
N VAL A 85 -7.22 9.89 -6.54
CA VAL A 85 -6.84 9.74 -7.97
C VAL A 85 -8.08 9.80 -8.87
N ALA A 86 -9.15 9.07 -8.55
CA ALA A 86 -10.39 9.08 -9.33
C ALA A 86 -11.07 10.46 -9.38
N ARG A 87 -10.90 11.27 -8.33
CA ARG A 87 -11.35 12.67 -8.27
C ARG A 87 -10.41 13.65 -8.98
N GLY A 88 -9.23 13.21 -9.42
CA GLY A 88 -8.22 14.04 -10.07
C GLY A 88 -7.39 14.89 -9.09
N GLU A 89 -7.37 14.55 -7.80
CA GLU A 89 -6.56 15.25 -6.79
C GLU A 89 -5.09 14.79 -6.83
N TYR A 90 -4.86 13.53 -7.24
CA TYR A 90 -3.52 12.97 -7.46
C TYR A 90 -3.41 12.37 -8.86
N ALA A 91 -2.23 12.48 -9.46
CA ALA A 91 -1.92 11.86 -10.74
C ALA A 91 -0.58 11.11 -10.66
N PRO A 92 -0.44 9.95 -11.33
CA PRO A 92 0.84 9.26 -11.43
C PRO A 92 1.87 10.14 -12.14
N ILE A 93 3.04 10.32 -11.54
CA ILE A 93 4.13 11.12 -12.10
C ILE A 93 4.56 10.58 -13.48
N SER A 94 4.62 9.26 -13.64
CA SER A 94 4.92 8.61 -14.92
C SER A 94 3.94 8.98 -16.02
N LEU A 95 2.64 9.06 -15.70
CA LEU A 95 1.61 9.47 -16.66
C LEU A 95 1.77 10.94 -17.05
N LEU A 96 2.05 11.83 -16.10
CA LEU A 96 2.30 13.24 -16.38
C LEU A 96 3.54 13.43 -17.25
N ALA A 97 4.61 12.69 -16.95
CA ALA A 97 5.85 12.69 -17.73
C ALA A 97 5.63 12.20 -19.17
N GLU A 98 4.86 11.12 -19.35
CA GLU A 98 4.50 10.60 -20.68
C GLU A 98 3.72 11.62 -21.49
N VAL A 99 2.65 12.19 -20.90
CA VAL A 99 1.83 13.21 -21.57
C VAL A 99 2.67 14.43 -21.95
N LEU A 100 3.57 14.88 -21.07
CA LEU A 100 4.46 16.00 -21.35
C LEU A 100 5.44 15.67 -22.49
N ALA A 101 6.00 14.46 -22.52
CA ALA A 101 6.89 14.00 -23.58
C ALA A 101 6.15 13.94 -24.93
N THR A 102 4.94 13.38 -24.96
CA THR A 102 4.10 13.34 -26.17
C THR A 102 3.74 14.74 -26.65
N ALA A 103 3.31 15.64 -25.75
CA ALA A 103 2.99 17.02 -26.11
C ALA A 103 4.21 17.77 -26.66
N SER A 104 5.39 17.57 -26.05
CA SER A 104 6.65 18.16 -26.50
C SER A 104 7.04 17.69 -27.89
N GLN A 105 6.89 16.39 -28.17
CA GLN A 105 7.15 15.80 -29.48
C GLN A 105 6.22 16.37 -30.55
N SER A 106 4.91 16.49 -30.27
CA SER A 106 3.95 17.11 -31.21
C SER A 106 4.29 18.56 -31.55
N VAL A 107 4.80 19.33 -30.58
CA VAL A 107 5.27 20.71 -30.84
C VAL A 107 6.52 20.70 -31.72
N SER A 108 7.48 19.81 -31.43
CA SER A 108 8.72 19.66 -32.21
C SER A 108 8.44 19.31 -33.68
N GLU A 109 7.54 18.35 -33.93
CA GLU A 109 7.11 17.96 -35.28
C GLU A 109 6.47 19.13 -36.04
N ARG A 110 5.73 19.99 -35.34
CA ARG A 110 5.11 21.16 -35.96
C ARG A 110 6.13 22.22 -36.36
N PHE A 111 7.22 22.38 -35.59
CA PHE A 111 8.35 23.23 -35.97
C PHE A 111 9.06 22.71 -37.24
N GLU A 112 9.16 21.39 -37.40
CA GLU A 112 9.77 20.78 -38.61
C GLU A 112 8.98 21.04 -39.89
N GLN A 113 7.67 21.27 -39.78
CA GLN A 113 6.80 21.56 -40.92
C GLN A 113 6.81 23.05 -41.34
N LEU A 114 7.18 23.96 -40.43
CA LEU A 114 7.24 25.40 -40.70
C LEU A 114 8.06 25.81 -41.94
N PRO A 115 9.24 25.23 -42.26
CA PRO A 115 9.98 25.60 -43.47
C PRO A 115 9.14 25.47 -44.75
N GLY A 116 8.39 24.38 -44.88
CA GLY A 116 7.51 24.15 -46.04
C GLY A 116 6.37 25.17 -46.09
N LEU A 117 5.75 25.46 -44.94
CA LEU A 117 4.68 26.45 -44.82
C LEU A 117 5.18 27.86 -45.14
N LEU A 118 6.34 28.25 -44.63
CA LEU A 118 6.97 29.55 -44.88
C LEU A 118 7.23 29.77 -46.38
N ARG A 119 7.66 28.73 -47.10
CA ARG A 119 7.87 28.81 -48.55
C ARG A 119 6.58 29.05 -49.32
N LYS A 120 5.45 28.53 -48.81
CA LYS A 120 4.12 28.71 -49.39
C LYS A 120 3.48 30.06 -49.06
N VAL A 121 3.61 30.52 -47.82
CA VAL A 121 2.97 31.75 -47.31
C VAL A 121 3.78 33.00 -47.66
N CYS A 122 5.12 32.89 -47.67
CA CYS A 122 6.04 33.99 -47.95
C CYS A 122 7.01 33.60 -49.09
N PRO A 123 6.53 33.49 -50.35
CA PRO A 123 7.36 33.09 -51.48
C PRO A 123 8.49 34.10 -51.76
N GLU A 124 8.20 35.39 -51.63
CA GLU A 124 9.11 36.51 -51.90
C GLU A 124 10.20 36.72 -50.82
N LEU A 125 10.21 35.90 -49.75
CA LEU A 125 11.21 36.03 -48.70
C LEU A 125 12.60 35.70 -49.28
N PRO A 126 13.61 36.57 -49.15
CA PRO A 126 14.96 36.28 -49.64
C PRO A 126 15.52 35.01 -49.01
N ASP A 127 16.22 34.19 -49.79
CA ASP A 127 16.72 32.90 -49.31
C ASP A 127 17.69 33.05 -48.13
N THR A 128 18.52 34.08 -48.11
CA THR A 128 19.39 34.39 -46.97
C THR A 128 18.63 34.71 -45.68
N ALA A 129 17.46 35.33 -45.77
CA ALA A 129 16.59 35.57 -44.62
C ALA A 129 15.86 34.29 -44.19
N ARG A 130 15.45 33.47 -45.18
CA ARG A 130 14.85 32.15 -44.96
C ARG A 130 15.80 31.23 -44.20
N ASP A 131 17.07 31.16 -44.61
CA ASP A 131 18.09 30.33 -43.97
C ASP A 131 18.34 30.74 -42.52
N LYS A 132 18.43 32.05 -42.25
CA LYS A 132 18.58 32.58 -40.88
C LYS A 132 17.38 32.24 -40.00
N LEU A 133 16.16 32.38 -40.53
CA LEU A 133 14.94 32.02 -39.83
C LEU A 133 14.91 30.51 -39.53
N MET A 134 15.31 29.69 -40.50
CA MET A 134 15.36 28.25 -40.33
C MET A 134 16.37 27.80 -39.28
N SER A 135 17.55 28.43 -39.24
CA SER A 135 18.52 28.21 -38.18
C SER A 135 17.94 28.55 -36.81
N ALA A 136 17.29 29.72 -36.68
CA ALA A 136 16.70 30.15 -35.41
C ALA A 136 15.57 29.21 -34.94
N ILE A 137 14.72 28.73 -35.84
CA ILE A 137 13.67 27.74 -35.53
C ILE A 137 14.29 26.41 -35.08
N ALA A 138 15.32 25.94 -35.78
CA ALA A 138 16.00 24.70 -35.43
C ALA A 138 16.66 24.79 -34.04
N ASP A 139 17.32 25.90 -33.73
CA ASP A 139 17.92 26.15 -32.43
C ASP A 139 16.88 26.18 -31.31
N ALA A 140 15.76 26.89 -31.53
CA ALA A 140 14.65 26.95 -30.58
C ALA A 140 14.03 25.55 -30.33
N ARG A 141 13.79 24.76 -31.40
CA ARG A 141 13.29 23.39 -31.30
C ARG A 141 14.26 22.50 -30.51
N ASN A 142 15.56 22.57 -30.81
CA ASN A 142 16.56 21.76 -30.12
C ASN A 142 16.67 22.13 -28.64
N GLN A 143 16.54 23.41 -28.29
CA GLN A 143 16.51 23.87 -26.91
C GLN A 143 15.27 23.38 -26.17
N TRP A 144 14.09 23.47 -26.81
CA TRP A 144 12.83 22.95 -26.29
C TRP A 144 12.91 21.46 -25.94
N VAL A 145 13.35 20.63 -26.91
CA VAL A 145 13.49 19.18 -26.71
C VAL A 145 14.41 18.87 -25.53
N ARG A 146 15.58 19.54 -25.44
CA ARG A 146 16.51 19.35 -24.32
C ARG A 146 15.91 19.78 -22.99
N ALA A 147 15.22 20.91 -22.93
CA ALA A 147 14.62 21.42 -21.70
C ALA A 147 13.51 20.50 -21.19
N THR A 148 12.61 20.04 -22.08
CA THR A 148 11.54 19.14 -21.68
C THR A 148 12.05 17.76 -21.28
N ALA A 149 13.06 17.22 -21.97
CA ALA A 149 13.68 15.95 -21.60
C ALA A 149 14.30 16.01 -20.19
N ARG A 150 14.91 17.14 -19.81
CA ARG A 150 15.44 17.34 -18.45
C ARG A 150 14.33 17.34 -17.40
N LEU A 151 13.25 18.09 -17.63
CA LEU A 151 12.10 18.13 -16.70
C LEU A 151 11.49 16.75 -16.48
N VAL A 152 11.34 15.96 -17.56
CA VAL A 152 10.84 14.59 -17.48
C VAL A 152 11.79 13.70 -16.68
N SER A 153 13.10 13.79 -16.95
CA SER A 153 14.10 13.02 -16.21
C SER A 153 14.13 13.35 -14.73
N GLU A 154 14.07 14.63 -14.37
CA GLU A 154 14.10 15.10 -12.98
C GLU A 154 12.85 14.68 -12.21
N ALA A 155 11.67 14.73 -12.84
CA ALA A 155 10.42 14.34 -12.22
C ALA A 155 10.33 12.82 -11.98
N VAL A 156 10.96 11.99 -12.82
CA VAL A 156 10.88 10.52 -12.75
C VAL A 156 12.00 9.91 -11.89
N SER A 157 13.07 10.66 -11.60
CA SER A 157 14.08 10.21 -10.65
C SER A 157 13.43 9.95 -9.28
N PRO A 158 13.63 8.77 -8.67
CA PRO A 158 13.20 8.54 -7.30
C PRO A 158 13.88 9.60 -6.41
N PRO A 159 13.19 10.11 -5.37
CA PRO A 159 13.89 10.86 -4.34
C PRO A 159 15.04 10.00 -3.83
N GLU A 160 16.25 10.59 -3.74
CA GLU A 160 17.33 9.95 -3.00
C GLU A 160 16.76 9.62 -1.62
N ASP A 161 16.82 8.35 -1.21
CA ASP A 161 16.39 7.93 0.10
C ASP A 161 17.25 8.71 1.12
N ASP A 162 16.71 9.81 1.63
CA ASP A 162 17.19 10.43 2.88
C ASP A 162 16.90 9.39 3.96
N GLU A 163 17.80 8.43 4.14
CA GLU A 163 17.79 7.53 5.28
C GLU A 163 17.66 8.40 6.53
N PRO A 164 16.58 8.24 7.33
CA PRO A 164 16.48 8.98 8.58
C PRO A 164 17.66 8.53 9.45
N GLU A 165 18.55 9.46 9.79
CA GLU A 165 19.54 9.26 10.85
C GLU A 165 18.78 8.74 12.07
N GLU A 166 18.99 7.46 12.41
CA GLU A 166 18.46 6.85 13.63
C GLU A 166 19.09 7.62 14.81
N GLY A 167 18.34 8.62 15.27
CA GLY A 167 18.66 9.39 16.46
C GLY A 167 18.74 8.47 17.65
N GLU A 168 19.96 8.35 18.16
CA GLU A 168 20.35 7.75 19.43
C GLU A 168 19.36 8.08 20.54
N ALA A 169 18.64 7.06 21.03
CA ALA A 169 17.78 7.19 22.20
C ALA A 169 18.63 7.06 23.49
N PRO A 170 18.34 7.87 24.53
CA PRO A 170 19.15 7.98 25.75
C PRO A 170 19.09 6.76 26.68
#